data_AF-A0A924VF80-F1
#
_entry.id   AF-A0A924VF80-F1
#
_cell.length_a   1.000
_cell.length_b   1.000
_cell.length_c   1.000
_cell.angle_alpha   90.00
_cell.angle_beta   90.00
_cell.angle_gamma   90.00
#
_symmetry.space_group_name_H-M   'P 1'
#
loop_
_entity.id
_entity.type
_entity.pdbx_description
1 polymer ?
#
loop_
_entity_poly.entity_id
_entity_poly.type
_entity_poly.pdbx_seq_one_letter_code
_entity_poly.pdbx_strand_id
1 'polypeptide(L)'
;MVKTSKNKSAALNAIPISKAQARALKAAKVQALLLAQQQLQARLLAEVNENESEENIFFAAVKNARPLNIDVPFTEKTYPKPVAKQFIRDEKQALKDSLSDDFYPAHELESGEELLYLRTGQSPDVLSKLRRGFWVVQSQIDLHGLISDEAREYVAEFLGSCKKRNIRCVRIVHGKGLGSRNREPVLKHKLRNWLMQKDEVIAYAQAKPEDGGSGAVIVLLKA
;
A
#
# COMPACT_ATOMS: atom_id res chain seq x y z
N MET A 1 -26.64 -47.83 5.18
CA MET A 1 -27.60 -48.96 5.10
C MET A 1 -28.48 -48.75 3.86
N VAL A 2 -28.35 -49.58 2.80
CA VAL A 2 -29.30 -50.65 2.38
C VAL A 2 -30.51 -50.07 1.63
N LYS A 3 -30.97 -50.43 0.42
CA LYS A 3 -30.69 -51.43 -0.64
C LYS A 3 -31.70 -51.17 -1.81
N THR A 4 -31.42 -51.67 -3.03
CA THR A 4 -32.35 -52.35 -4.01
C THR A 4 -33.45 -51.53 -4.74
N SER A 5 -33.99 -51.86 -5.93
CA SER A 5 -33.79 -52.89 -6.97
C SER A 5 -34.59 -52.51 -8.25
N LYS A 6 -34.13 -53.10 -9.38
CA LYS A 6 -34.65 -53.32 -10.75
C LYS A 6 -36.18 -53.49 -10.90
N ASN A 7 -36.85 -53.52 -12.06
CA ASN A 7 -36.73 -53.08 -13.48
C ASN A 7 -37.74 -53.96 -14.30
N LYS A 8 -38.22 -53.45 -15.47
CA LYS A 8 -38.87 -54.14 -16.64
C LYS A 8 -40.38 -54.44 -16.58
N SER A 9 -41.26 -54.10 -17.54
CA SER A 9 -41.29 -54.00 -19.04
C SER A 9 -41.80 -55.27 -19.75
N ALA A 10 -42.85 -55.12 -20.57
CA ALA A 10 -43.30 -56.07 -21.60
C ALA A 10 -43.78 -55.30 -22.85
N ALA A 11 -43.48 -55.81 -24.06
CA ALA A 11 -43.89 -55.19 -25.33
C ALA A 11 -43.96 -56.20 -26.50
N LEU A 12 -44.82 -55.85 -27.48
CA LEU A 12 -44.66 -55.85 -28.96
C LEU A 12 -45.73 -56.62 -29.77
N ASN A 13 -46.16 -56.06 -30.93
CA ASN A 13 -45.96 -56.65 -32.28
C ASN A 13 -46.61 -55.86 -33.47
N ALA A 14 -45.97 -55.93 -34.67
CA ALA A 14 -46.38 -55.40 -35.99
C ALA A 14 -45.97 -56.37 -37.16
N ILE A 15 -46.64 -56.31 -38.34
CA ILE A 15 -46.69 -57.33 -39.44
C ILE A 15 -45.66 -57.07 -40.60
N PRO A 16 -45.05 -58.09 -41.25
CA PRO A 16 -43.88 -57.94 -42.17
C PRO A 16 -44.17 -57.88 -43.70
N ILE A 17 -43.30 -57.18 -44.44
CA ILE A 17 -43.27 -57.00 -45.93
C ILE A 17 -42.49 -58.13 -46.65
N SER A 18 -42.85 -58.48 -47.89
CA SER A 18 -42.25 -59.59 -48.67
C SER A 18 -40.79 -59.35 -49.13
N LYS A 19 -39.97 -60.42 -49.18
CA LYS A 19 -38.52 -60.36 -49.47
C LYS A 19 -38.15 -59.79 -50.85
N ALA A 20 -38.99 -59.96 -51.87
CA ALA A 20 -38.72 -59.46 -53.22
C ALA A 20 -38.91 -57.93 -53.31
N GLN A 21 -39.98 -57.40 -52.70
CA GLN A 21 -40.25 -55.97 -52.64
C GLN A 21 -39.18 -55.22 -51.83
N ALA A 22 -38.69 -55.83 -50.74
CA ALA A 22 -37.58 -55.27 -49.97
C ALA A 22 -36.26 -55.19 -50.77
N ARG A 23 -36.00 -56.13 -51.70
CA ARG A 23 -34.82 -56.07 -52.59
C ARG A 23 -34.95 -54.99 -53.66
N ALA A 24 -36.12 -54.86 -54.28
CA ALA A 24 -36.38 -53.82 -55.28
C ALA A 24 -36.30 -52.40 -54.68
N LEU A 25 -36.89 -52.20 -53.48
CA LEU A 25 -36.82 -50.92 -52.77
C LEU A 25 -35.37 -50.57 -52.36
N LYS A 26 -34.57 -51.57 -51.97
CA LYS A 26 -33.13 -51.38 -51.71
C LYS A 26 -32.37 -50.99 -52.99
N ALA A 27 -32.61 -51.68 -54.11
CA ALA A 27 -31.96 -51.36 -55.38
C ALA A 27 -32.31 -49.94 -55.87
N ALA A 28 -33.60 -49.57 -55.83
CA ALA A 28 -34.05 -48.22 -56.19
C ALA A 28 -33.46 -47.14 -55.27
N LYS A 29 -33.34 -47.41 -53.97
CA LYS A 29 -32.72 -46.48 -53.01
C LYS A 29 -31.22 -46.30 -53.26
N VAL A 30 -30.53 -47.38 -53.63
CA VAL A 30 -29.10 -47.32 -54.04
C VAL A 30 -28.95 -46.54 -55.34
N GLN A 31 -29.82 -46.77 -56.33
CA GLN A 31 -29.81 -46.05 -57.61
C GLN A 31 -30.05 -44.54 -57.41
N ALA A 32 -31.03 -44.17 -56.59
CA ALA A 32 -31.34 -42.78 -56.27
C ALA A 32 -30.19 -42.08 -55.54
N LEU A 33 -29.52 -42.80 -54.62
CA LEU A 33 -28.37 -42.27 -53.89
C LEU A 33 -27.16 -42.05 -54.82
N LEU A 34 -26.93 -42.96 -55.77
CA LEU A 34 -25.89 -42.81 -56.79
C LEU A 34 -26.15 -41.57 -57.68
N LEU A 35 -27.39 -41.38 -58.14
CA LEU A 35 -27.76 -40.25 -58.98
C LEU A 35 -27.63 -38.91 -58.22
N ALA A 36 -28.03 -38.88 -56.95
CA ALA A 36 -27.84 -37.71 -56.09
C ALA A 36 -26.34 -37.39 -55.90
N GLN A 37 -25.50 -38.40 -55.73
CA GLN A 37 -24.05 -38.22 -55.62
C GLN A 37 -23.44 -37.66 -56.91
N GLN A 38 -23.88 -38.15 -58.08
CA GLN A 38 -23.43 -37.64 -59.39
C GLN A 38 -23.84 -36.18 -59.61
N GLN A 39 -25.07 -35.79 -59.24
CA GLN A 39 -25.54 -34.41 -59.35
C GLN A 39 -24.74 -33.44 -58.48
N LEU A 40 -24.40 -33.86 -57.25
CA LEU A 40 -23.61 -33.05 -56.33
C LEU A 40 -22.18 -32.87 -56.81
N GLN A 41 -21.58 -33.92 -57.41
CA GLN A 41 -20.29 -33.83 -58.08
C GLN A 41 -20.33 -32.88 -59.30
N ALA A 42 -21.35 -32.97 -60.16
CA ALA A 42 -21.48 -32.09 -61.32
C ALA A 42 -21.63 -30.61 -60.92
N ARG A 43 -22.39 -30.33 -59.84
CA ARG A 43 -22.54 -28.97 -59.30
C ARG A 43 -21.22 -28.42 -58.74
N LEU A 44 -20.47 -29.21 -57.98
CA LEU A 44 -19.16 -28.81 -57.46
C LEU A 44 -18.17 -28.50 -58.59
N LEU A 45 -18.16 -29.32 -59.65
CA LEU A 45 -17.32 -29.06 -60.83
C LEU A 45 -17.73 -27.77 -61.56
N ALA A 46 -19.03 -27.47 -61.65
CA ALA A 46 -19.52 -26.22 -62.23
C ALA A 46 -19.14 -25.01 -61.37
N GLU A 47 -19.29 -25.08 -60.04
CA GLU A 47 -18.88 -24.02 -59.10
C GLU A 47 -17.36 -23.77 -59.15
N VAL A 48 -16.53 -24.82 -59.26
CA VAL A 48 -15.08 -24.66 -59.44
C VAL A 48 -14.76 -23.98 -60.77
N ASN A 49 -15.41 -24.35 -61.86
CA ASN A 49 -15.19 -23.75 -63.18
C ASN A 49 -15.69 -22.30 -63.26
N GLU A 50 -16.81 -21.98 -62.61
CA GLU A 50 -17.30 -20.60 -62.47
C GLU A 50 -16.33 -19.74 -61.64
N ASN A 51 -15.83 -20.25 -60.51
CA ASN A 51 -14.83 -19.54 -59.71
C ASN A 51 -13.52 -19.31 -60.47
N GLU A 52 -13.02 -20.33 -61.20
CA GLU A 52 -11.85 -20.15 -62.07
C GLU A 52 -12.13 -19.10 -63.16
N SER A 53 -13.35 -19.02 -63.68
CA SER A 53 -13.72 -18.01 -64.68
C SER A 53 -13.79 -16.59 -64.09
N GLU A 54 -14.32 -16.41 -62.88
CA GLU A 54 -14.38 -15.11 -62.19
C GLU A 54 -12.98 -14.63 -61.77
N GLU A 55 -12.15 -15.53 -61.22
CA GLU A 55 -10.75 -15.23 -60.89
C GLU A 55 -9.99 -14.81 -62.15
N ASN A 56 -10.15 -15.53 -63.26
CA ASN A 56 -9.51 -15.20 -64.53
C ASN A 56 -9.97 -13.84 -65.08
N ILE A 57 -11.25 -13.48 -64.95
CA ILE A 57 -11.78 -12.16 -65.34
C ILE A 57 -11.15 -11.04 -64.48
N PHE A 58 -11.04 -11.26 -63.16
CA PHE A 58 -10.40 -10.31 -62.26
C PHE A 58 -8.92 -10.12 -62.60
N PHE A 59 -8.16 -11.20 -62.75
CA PHE A 59 -6.73 -11.13 -63.11
C PHE A 59 -6.51 -10.47 -64.47
N ALA A 60 -7.40 -10.68 -65.44
CA ALA A 60 -7.36 -9.98 -66.73
C ALA A 60 -7.59 -8.47 -66.59
N ALA A 61 -8.53 -8.04 -65.75
CA ALA A 61 -8.84 -6.63 -65.51
C ALA A 61 -7.69 -5.89 -64.79
N VAL A 62 -6.98 -6.56 -63.87
CA VAL A 62 -5.92 -5.96 -63.04
C VAL A 62 -4.52 -6.09 -63.65
N LYS A 63 -4.35 -6.85 -64.74
CA LYS A 63 -3.04 -7.17 -65.37
C LYS A 63 -2.14 -5.97 -65.66
N ASN A 64 -2.72 -4.79 -65.94
CA ASN A 64 -1.98 -3.56 -66.27
C ASN A 64 -2.02 -2.50 -65.17
N ALA A 65 -2.38 -2.87 -63.94
CA ALA A 65 -2.37 -1.95 -62.81
C ALA A 65 -0.92 -1.55 -62.46
N ARG A 66 -0.64 -0.25 -62.51
CA ARG A 66 0.68 0.29 -62.12
C ARG A 66 0.74 0.43 -60.61
N PRO A 67 1.73 -0.17 -59.92
CA PRO A 67 1.88 0.02 -58.48
C PRO A 67 2.19 1.48 -58.18
N LEU A 68 1.53 2.02 -57.15
CA LEU A 68 1.83 3.35 -56.63
C LEU A 68 3.16 3.29 -55.86
N ASN A 69 4.13 4.10 -56.27
CA ASN A 69 5.35 4.26 -55.49
C ASN A 69 5.05 5.21 -54.32
N ILE A 70 4.89 4.64 -53.13
CA ILE A 70 4.65 5.40 -51.90
C ILE A 70 5.98 5.51 -51.17
N ASP A 71 6.73 6.59 -51.42
CA ASP A 71 7.89 6.97 -50.62
C ASP A 71 7.40 7.58 -49.29
N VAL A 72 6.98 6.72 -48.37
CA VAL A 72 6.78 7.14 -46.97
C VAL A 72 8.14 7.13 -46.26
N PRO A 73 8.63 8.27 -45.76
CA PRO A 73 9.84 8.26 -44.94
C PRO A 73 9.56 7.39 -43.71
N PHE A 74 10.31 6.29 -43.58
CA PHE A 74 10.27 5.41 -42.43
C PHE A 74 10.70 6.20 -41.21
N THR A 75 9.73 6.68 -40.43
CA THR A 75 10.01 7.27 -39.13
C THR A 75 9.99 6.14 -38.13
N GLU A 76 11.18 5.74 -37.69
CA GLU A 76 11.34 4.65 -36.73
C GLU A 76 10.62 5.04 -35.43
N LYS A 77 9.49 4.38 -35.15
CA LYS A 77 8.63 4.72 -34.02
C LYS A 77 9.34 4.31 -32.74
N THR A 78 10.01 5.25 -32.07
CA THR A 78 10.71 4.96 -30.82
C THR A 78 9.70 4.71 -29.71
N TYR A 79 9.61 3.46 -29.25
CA TYR A 79 8.78 3.13 -28.09
C TYR A 79 9.52 3.50 -26.79
N PRO A 80 8.88 4.21 -25.85
CA PRO A 80 9.48 4.47 -24.56
C PRO A 80 9.71 3.14 -23.82
N LYS A 81 10.83 3.04 -23.11
CA LYS A 81 11.14 1.84 -22.31
C LYS A 81 10.04 1.62 -21.26
N PRO A 82 9.61 0.36 -21.02
CA PRO A 82 8.61 0.07 -20.01
C PRO A 82 9.16 0.41 -18.62
N VAL A 83 8.56 1.39 -17.96
CA VAL A 83 8.87 1.77 -16.57
C VAL A 83 7.90 1.07 -15.63
N ALA A 84 8.43 0.39 -14.60
CA ALA A 84 7.65 -0.31 -13.58
C ALA A 84 7.00 0.69 -12.59
N LYS A 85 5.93 1.37 -13.03
CA LYS A 85 5.21 2.36 -12.20
C LYS A 85 4.66 1.78 -10.91
N GLN A 86 4.26 0.51 -10.91
CA GLN A 86 3.76 -0.20 -9.73
C GLN A 86 4.86 -0.35 -8.68
N PHE A 87 6.04 -0.82 -9.08
CA PHE A 87 7.20 -0.95 -8.20
C PHE A 87 7.60 0.40 -7.58
N ILE A 88 7.66 1.47 -8.39
CA ILE A 88 7.97 2.82 -7.89
C ILE A 88 6.91 3.31 -6.89
N ARG A 89 5.64 2.94 -7.09
CA ARG A 89 4.54 3.29 -6.18
C ARG A 89 4.66 2.50 -4.88
N ASP A 90 4.89 1.20 -4.98
CA ASP A 90 5.04 0.30 -3.83
C ASP A 90 6.28 0.66 -3.01
N GLU A 91 7.39 1.02 -3.64
CA GLU A 91 8.62 1.48 -2.97
C GLU A 91 8.39 2.83 -2.25
N LYS A 92 7.71 3.79 -2.91
CA LYS A 92 7.31 5.05 -2.26
C LYS A 92 6.35 4.82 -1.10
N GLN A 93 5.45 3.86 -1.23
CA GLN A 93 4.47 3.54 -0.21
C GLN A 93 5.13 2.81 0.97
N ALA A 94 6.01 1.84 0.72
CA ALA A 94 6.83 1.18 1.73
C ALA A 94 7.76 2.15 2.46
N LEU A 95 8.34 3.14 1.76
CA LEU A 95 9.12 4.20 2.38
C LEU A 95 8.23 5.09 3.27
N LYS A 96 7.01 5.40 2.83
CA LYS A 96 6.05 6.18 3.61
C LYS A 96 5.56 5.40 4.82
N ASP A 97 5.31 4.10 4.69
CA ASP A 97 4.86 3.20 5.76
C ASP A 97 6.01 2.92 6.76
N SER A 98 7.25 2.88 6.29
CA SER A 98 8.45 2.81 7.15
C SER A 98 8.79 4.14 7.84
N LEU A 99 8.30 5.26 7.31
CA LEU A 99 8.45 6.60 7.92
C LEU A 99 7.18 7.03 8.66
N SER A 100 6.08 6.28 8.56
CA SER A 100 4.83 6.48 9.29
C SER A 100 4.79 5.68 10.58
N ASP A 101 5.91 5.65 11.29
CA ASP A 101 5.82 5.80 12.72
C ASP A 101 5.33 7.24 12.97
N ASP A 102 4.03 7.47 12.76
CA ASP A 102 3.27 8.50 13.48
C ASP A 102 3.23 8.09 14.97
N PHE A 103 4.40 7.84 15.54
CA PHE A 103 4.67 7.83 16.96
C PHE A 103 4.59 9.29 17.41
N TYR A 104 3.37 9.80 17.44
CA TYR A 104 2.99 10.86 18.35
C TYR A 104 3.05 10.22 19.74
N PRO A 105 4.05 10.53 20.59
CA PRO A 105 4.06 10.08 21.99
C PRO A 105 2.99 10.85 22.80
N ALA A 106 1.98 11.42 22.16
CA ALA A 106 0.79 11.88 22.84
C ALA A 106 -0.11 10.71 23.27
N HIS A 107 -0.02 9.54 22.62
CA HIS A 107 -0.84 8.37 22.99
C HIS A 107 -0.16 7.40 23.98
N GLU A 108 1.15 7.50 24.24
CA GLU A 108 1.78 6.82 25.40
C GLU A 108 1.45 7.51 26.75
N LEU A 109 0.39 8.31 26.80
CA LEU A 109 -0.26 8.72 28.05
C LEU A 109 -1.09 7.56 28.61
N GLU A 110 -0.48 6.40 28.85
CA GLU A 110 -1.18 5.28 29.51
C GLU A 110 -1.46 5.60 30.99
N SER A 111 -0.83 6.64 31.54
CA SER A 111 -1.02 7.13 32.92
C SER A 111 -1.31 8.64 33.03
N GLY A 112 -1.11 9.45 31.99
CA GLY A 112 -1.29 10.92 32.07
C GLY A 112 -0.26 11.67 32.93
N GLU A 113 0.63 10.97 33.63
CA GLU A 113 1.54 11.56 34.61
C GLU A 113 2.91 11.97 34.07
N GLU A 114 3.30 11.53 32.87
CA GLU A 114 4.63 11.83 32.33
C GLU A 114 4.75 13.29 31.86
N LEU A 115 5.92 13.88 32.10
CA LEU A 115 6.26 15.22 31.64
C LEU A 115 6.78 15.16 30.21
N LEU A 116 5.91 15.40 29.23
CA LEU A 116 6.26 15.44 27.81
C LEU A 116 5.76 16.72 27.16
N TYR A 117 6.59 17.32 26.31
CA TYR A 117 6.24 18.50 25.53
C TYR A 117 7.13 18.63 24.30
N LEU A 118 6.52 19.03 23.19
CA LEU A 118 7.19 19.40 21.96
C LEU A 118 6.59 20.71 21.47
N ARG A 119 7.46 21.66 21.12
CA ARG A 119 7.05 22.93 20.52
C ARG A 119 6.53 22.71 19.11
N THR A 120 5.51 23.48 18.74
CA THR A 120 4.94 23.46 17.39
C THR A 120 5.99 23.77 16.32
N GLY A 121 5.88 23.10 15.16
CA GLY A 121 6.82 23.25 14.05
C GLY A 121 8.12 22.45 14.19
N GLN A 122 8.24 21.58 15.20
CA GLN A 122 9.38 20.68 15.38
C GLN A 122 9.01 19.25 14.97
N SER A 123 10.00 18.49 14.50
CA SER A 123 9.80 17.08 14.13
C SER A 123 9.41 16.24 15.36
N PRO A 124 8.43 15.32 15.26
CA PRO A 124 8.07 14.42 16.34
C PRO A 124 9.23 13.52 16.80
N ASP A 125 10.19 13.26 15.90
CA ASP A 125 11.41 12.48 16.18
C ASP A 125 12.29 13.13 17.27
N VAL A 126 12.16 14.45 17.50
CA VAL A 126 12.86 15.13 18.59
C VAL A 126 12.53 14.52 19.95
N LEU A 127 11.26 14.20 20.23
CA LEU A 127 10.85 13.59 21.49
C LEU A 127 11.39 12.17 21.64
N SER A 128 11.33 11.38 20.56
CA SER A 128 11.88 10.02 20.54
C SER A 128 13.39 10.02 20.83
N LYS A 129 14.14 10.89 20.14
CA LYS A 129 15.57 11.10 20.38
C LYS A 129 15.88 11.60 21.79
N LEU A 130 15.05 12.49 22.34
CA LEU A 130 15.24 13.02 23.68
C LEU A 130 15.08 11.92 24.74
N ARG A 131 14.02 11.10 24.63
CA ARG A 131 13.79 9.94 25.52
C ARG A 131 14.88 8.88 25.39
N ARG A 132 15.43 8.68 24.18
CA ARG A 132 16.55 7.75 23.95
C ARG A 132 17.87 8.27 24.51
N GLY A 133 17.98 9.56 24.83
CA GLY A 133 19.20 10.18 25.35
C GLY A 133 20.19 10.54 24.24
N PHE A 134 19.69 10.90 23.06
CA PHE A 134 20.53 11.27 21.91
C PHE A 134 21.42 12.50 22.18
N TRP A 135 20.95 13.44 23.01
CA TRP A 135 21.72 14.61 23.42
C TRP A 135 22.35 14.39 24.78
N VAL A 136 23.66 14.61 24.85
CA VAL A 136 24.41 14.60 26.12
C VAL A 136 23.96 15.77 26.98
N VAL A 137 23.60 15.49 28.23
CA VAL A 137 23.28 16.53 29.23
C VAL A 137 24.55 17.32 29.53
N GLN A 138 24.52 18.62 29.27
CA GLN A 138 25.69 19.51 29.42
C GLN A 138 25.66 20.31 30.72
N SER A 139 24.48 20.47 31.31
CA SER A 139 24.27 21.24 32.53
C SER A 139 23.07 20.73 33.29
N GLN A 140 23.06 20.94 34.60
CA GLN A 140 21.98 20.51 35.47
C GLN A 140 21.69 21.53 36.57
N ILE A 141 20.45 21.53 37.05
CA ILE A 141 20.04 22.25 38.24
C ILE A 141 19.18 21.36 39.12
N ASP A 142 19.33 21.53 40.43
CA ASP A 142 18.56 20.83 41.44
C ASP A 142 17.66 21.82 42.18
N LEU A 143 16.38 21.48 42.25
CA LEU A 143 15.31 22.28 42.84
C LEU A 143 14.65 21.54 44.01
N HIS A 144 15.20 20.39 44.45
CA HIS A 144 14.60 19.66 45.56
C HIS A 144 14.53 20.54 46.82
N GLY A 145 13.39 20.49 47.50
CA GLY A 145 13.20 21.22 48.76
C GLY A 145 13.00 22.73 48.60
N LEU A 146 13.15 23.30 47.40
CA LEU A 146 12.87 24.72 47.15
C LEU A 146 11.37 25.00 47.15
N ILE A 147 11.03 26.23 47.55
CA ILE A 147 9.66 26.75 47.44
C ILE A 147 9.39 27.07 45.97
N SER A 148 8.13 27.02 45.54
CA SER A 148 7.75 27.24 44.14
C SER A 148 8.24 28.57 43.57
N ASP A 149 8.25 29.65 44.36
CA ASP A 149 8.68 30.96 43.87
C ASP A 149 10.20 31.04 43.67
N GLU A 150 10.97 30.50 44.61
CA GLU A 150 12.43 30.38 44.49
C GLU A 150 12.78 29.50 43.28
N ALA A 151 12.19 28.31 43.19
CA ALA A 151 12.44 27.38 42.09
C ALA A 151 12.15 28.01 40.73
N ARG A 152 11.13 28.87 40.61
CA ARG A 152 10.80 29.59 39.38
C ARG A 152 11.92 30.53 38.96
N GLU A 153 12.49 31.27 39.91
CA GLU A 153 13.58 32.22 39.67
C GLU A 153 14.86 31.48 39.26
N TYR A 154 15.21 30.43 39.98
CA TYR A 154 16.35 29.56 39.67
C TYR A 154 16.24 28.94 38.26
N VAL A 155 15.06 28.43 37.88
CA VAL A 155 14.85 27.88 36.54
C VAL A 155 15.00 28.95 35.47
N ALA A 156 14.43 30.15 35.69
CA ALA A 156 14.52 31.24 34.72
C ALA A 156 15.96 31.70 34.51
N GLU A 157 16.73 31.87 35.59
CA GLU A 157 18.14 32.23 35.53
C GLU A 157 18.97 31.13 34.87
N PHE A 158 18.74 29.87 35.25
CA PHE A 158 19.44 28.72 34.68
C PHE A 158 19.26 28.60 33.18
N LEU A 159 18.02 28.69 32.69
CA LEU A 159 17.73 28.65 31.25
C LEU A 159 18.36 29.84 30.51
N GLY A 160 18.30 31.04 31.10
CA GLY A 160 18.94 32.23 30.55
C GLY A 160 20.46 32.09 30.45
N SER A 161 21.11 31.53 31.47
CA SER A 161 22.55 31.23 31.49
C SER A 161 22.93 30.16 30.46
N CYS A 162 22.13 29.09 30.36
CA CYS A 162 22.34 28.03 29.36
C CYS A 162 22.25 28.57 27.94
N LYS A 163 21.26 29.42 27.66
CA LYS A 163 21.12 30.10 26.37
C LYS A 163 22.35 30.95 26.04
N LYS A 164 22.82 31.77 26.98
CA LYS A 164 24.04 32.60 26.79
C LYS A 164 25.29 31.77 26.50
N ARG A 165 25.35 30.54 27.02
CA ARG A 165 26.46 29.61 26.85
C ARG A 165 26.28 28.64 25.68
N ASN A 166 25.23 28.79 24.87
CA ASN A 166 24.87 27.86 23.79
C ASN A 166 24.75 26.40 24.25
N ILE A 167 24.26 26.19 25.46
CA ILE A 167 23.97 24.87 26.00
C ILE A 167 22.61 24.41 25.48
N ARG A 168 22.60 23.20 24.91
CA ARG A 168 21.42 22.66 24.23
C ARG A 168 20.61 21.71 25.07
N CYS A 169 21.26 20.84 25.84
CA CYS A 169 20.58 19.79 26.60
C CYS A 169 20.89 19.95 28.08
N VAL A 170 19.84 20.08 28.88
CA VAL A 170 19.94 20.32 30.32
C VAL A 170 19.02 19.39 31.10
N ARG A 171 19.41 19.12 32.35
CA ARG A 171 18.60 18.35 33.30
C ARG A 171 18.10 19.23 34.42
N ILE A 172 16.82 19.13 34.74
CA ILE A 172 16.20 19.84 35.87
C ILE A 172 15.68 18.77 36.83
N VAL A 173 16.27 18.72 38.03
CA VAL A 173 15.84 17.82 39.11
C VAL A 173 14.87 18.59 39.98
N HIS A 174 13.61 18.16 40.04
CA HIS A 174 12.57 18.80 40.87
C HIS A 174 12.17 17.94 42.08
N GLY A 175 12.64 16.68 42.12
CA GLY A 175 12.33 15.72 43.17
C GLY A 175 10.94 15.08 43.02
N LYS A 176 10.74 13.97 43.74
CA LYS A 176 9.51 13.15 43.66
C LYS A 176 8.33 13.71 44.49
N GLY A 177 8.54 14.78 45.25
CA GLY A 177 7.50 15.36 46.11
C GLY A 177 7.34 14.71 47.49
N LEU A 178 8.19 13.75 47.87
CA LEU A 178 8.09 13.02 49.15
C LEU A 178 8.22 13.91 50.39
N GLY A 179 8.90 15.05 50.28
CA GLY A 179 9.10 16.00 51.38
C GLY A 179 8.02 17.08 51.52
N SER A 180 7.01 17.11 50.64
CA SER A 180 5.94 18.11 50.74
C SER A 180 4.90 17.71 51.80
N ARG A 181 4.20 18.69 52.37
CA ARG A 181 3.19 18.48 53.44
C ARG A 181 2.16 17.39 53.10
N ASN A 182 1.79 17.28 51.82
CA ASN A 182 0.81 16.31 51.31
C ASN A 182 1.46 15.15 50.54
N ARG A 183 2.80 15.07 50.47
CA ARG A 183 3.57 14.14 49.61
C ARG A 183 3.24 14.27 48.11
N GLU A 184 2.81 15.45 47.70
CA GLU A 184 2.50 15.79 46.31
C GLU A 184 3.71 16.42 45.60
N PRO A 185 3.91 16.12 44.31
CA PRO A 185 5.00 16.68 43.50
C PRO A 185 4.64 18.08 42.97
N VAL A 186 4.53 19.07 43.87
CA VAL A 186 4.11 20.45 43.53
C VAL A 186 4.98 21.05 42.41
N LEU A 187 6.30 20.91 42.51
CA LEU A 187 7.24 21.46 41.52
C LEU A 187 7.12 20.79 40.14
N LYS A 188 6.72 19.51 40.07
CA LYS A 188 6.51 18.78 38.81
C LYS A 188 5.48 19.49 37.93
N HIS A 189 4.34 19.85 38.51
CA HIS A 189 3.25 20.51 37.81
C HIS A 189 3.58 21.96 37.45
N LYS A 190 4.25 22.68 38.34
CA LYS A 190 4.67 24.07 38.09
C LYS A 190 5.73 24.15 37.00
N LEU A 191 6.73 23.27 37.04
CA LEU A 191 7.82 23.20 36.06
C LEU A 191 7.28 22.95 34.65
N ARG A 192 6.27 22.07 34.50
CA ARG A 192 5.54 21.87 33.24
C ARG A 192 5.11 23.21 32.62
N ASN A 193 4.39 24.00 33.39
CA ASN A 193 3.83 25.27 32.92
C ASN A 193 4.92 26.30 32.62
N TRP A 194 5.94 26.39 33.46
CA TRP A 194 7.05 27.33 33.25
C TRP A 194 7.83 27.02 31.98
N LEU A 195 8.17 25.74 31.74
CA LEU A 195 8.94 25.34 30.55
C LEU A 195 8.16 25.56 29.26
N MET A 196 6.84 25.34 29.26
CA MET A 196 5.98 25.61 28.09
C MET A 196 5.96 27.10 27.71
N GLN A 197 6.08 28.00 28.69
CA GLN A 197 6.08 29.45 28.48
C GLN A 197 7.41 29.99 27.96
N LYS A 198 8.50 29.22 28.06
CA LYS A 198 9.84 29.66 27.66
C LYS A 198 10.11 29.36 26.20
N ASP A 199 10.33 30.41 25.40
CA ASP A 199 10.55 30.28 23.96
C ASP A 199 11.84 29.55 23.59
N GLU A 200 12.84 29.58 24.45
CA GLU A 200 14.07 28.81 24.30
C GLU A 200 13.84 27.30 24.39
N VAL A 201 12.74 26.81 24.98
CA VAL A 201 12.47 25.38 25.12
C VAL A 201 11.85 24.82 23.85
N ILE A 202 12.52 23.84 23.24
CA ILE A 202 12.05 23.08 22.07
C ILE A 202 11.20 21.91 22.51
N ALA A 203 11.72 21.11 23.43
CA ALA A 203 11.07 19.91 23.92
C ALA A 203 11.55 19.60 25.33
N TYR A 204 10.72 18.89 26.09
CA TYR A 204 11.16 18.24 27.31
C TYR A 204 10.50 16.88 27.49
N ALA A 205 11.21 15.98 28.16
CA ALA A 205 10.74 14.65 28.50
C ALA A 205 11.13 14.30 29.93
N GLN A 206 10.34 13.45 30.59
CA GLN A 206 10.73 12.86 31.86
C GLN A 206 12.07 12.14 31.69
N ALA A 207 12.95 12.30 32.68
CA ALA A 207 14.24 11.64 32.67
C ALA A 207 14.09 10.12 32.75
N LYS A 208 15.09 9.39 32.23
CA LYS A 208 15.17 7.94 32.42
C LYS A 208 15.39 7.61 33.91
N PRO A 209 15.10 6.37 34.36
CA PRO A 209 15.36 5.96 35.74
C PRO A 209 16.81 6.21 36.20
N GLU A 210 17.78 5.99 35.32
CA GLU A 210 19.21 6.28 35.54
C GLU A 210 19.54 7.77 35.76
N ASP A 211 18.69 8.66 35.23
CA ASP A 211 18.85 10.12 35.29
C ASP A 211 17.92 10.81 36.29
N GLY A 212 17.23 10.05 37.15
CA GLY A 212 16.33 10.57 38.19
C GLY A 212 14.85 10.28 37.98
N GLY A 213 14.47 9.67 36.85
CA GLY A 213 13.12 9.19 36.58
C GLY A 213 12.04 10.28 36.72
N SER A 214 10.97 9.96 37.44
CA SER A 214 9.86 10.88 37.70
C SER A 214 10.20 12.13 38.53
N GLY A 215 11.41 12.20 39.10
CA GLY A 215 11.90 13.36 39.85
C GLY A 215 12.75 14.34 39.04
N ALA A 216 12.96 14.07 37.75
CA ALA A 216 13.78 14.90 36.88
C ALA A 216 13.24 14.98 35.45
N VAL A 217 13.64 16.04 34.76
CA VAL A 217 13.23 16.34 33.38
C VAL A 217 14.46 16.66 32.56
N ILE A 218 14.53 16.09 31.35
CA ILE A 218 15.52 16.47 30.34
C ILE A 218 14.86 17.48 29.41
N VAL A 219 15.54 18.62 29.21
CA VAL A 219 15.05 19.75 28.43
C VAL A 219 16.01 20.04 27.28
N LEU A 220 15.45 20.13 26.08
CA LEU A 220 16.15 20.55 24.87
C LEU A 220 15.85 22.02 24.59
N LEU A 221 16.90 22.82 24.55
CA LEU A 221 16.88 24.26 24.29
C LEU A 221 17.24 24.56 22.83
N LYS A 222 16.79 25.71 22.32
CA LYS A 222 17.22 26.30 21.04
C LYS A 222 18.72 26.62 21.08
N ALA A 223 19.40 26.37 19.96
CA ALA A 223 20.73 26.92 19.70
C ALA A 223 20.59 28.32 19.12
#